data_AF-X1GIK7-F1
#
_entry.id   AF-X1GIK7-F1
#
_cell.length_a   1.000
_cell.length_b   1.000
_cell.length_c   1.000
_cell.angle_alpha   90.00
_cell.angle_beta   90.00
_cell.angle_gamma   90.00
#
_symmetry.space_group_name_H-M   'P 1'
#
loop_
_entity.id
_entity.type
_entity.pdbx_description
1 polymer ?
#
loop_
_entity_poly.entity_id
_entity_poly.type
_entity_poly.pdbx_seq_one_letter_code
_entity_poly.pdbx_strand_id
1 'polypeptide(L)'
;EGIERIFDENREKYGTVFRARTLRDKGRNAPEKKYGADFCGVLDIDLKNFKQSKGFLSQAKREDKGIFIEKKEYPTVVSFSHDSRFKKLNKQVSKMLEITPDSFVFVYSPKGFVVVPASSIKKLKAKGKLYGKPVSLFFKEYLMCFIGDHGLKAHDDNTLESLRKKTNARTAIMFNIYERK
;
A
#
# COMPACT_ATOMS: atom_id res chain seq x y z
N GLU A 1 4.02 16.69 6.02
CA GLU A 1 2.70 16.67 6.67
C GLU A 1 2.15 15.25 6.61
N GLY A 2 1.53 14.76 7.69
CA GLY A 2 1.17 13.35 7.84
C GLY A 2 -0.18 13.00 7.22
N ILE A 3 -0.30 11.77 6.69
CA ILE A 3 -1.57 11.19 6.21
C ILE A 3 -2.69 11.33 7.25
N GLU A 4 -2.34 11.27 8.54
CA GLU A 4 -3.28 11.39 9.68
C GLU A 4 -4.09 12.70 9.65
N ARG A 5 -3.49 13.83 9.26
CA ARG A 5 -4.16 15.14 9.24
C ARG A 5 -5.29 15.22 8.20
N ILE A 6 -5.10 14.59 7.03
CA ILE A 6 -6.12 14.54 5.96
C ILE A 6 -7.34 13.73 6.42
N PHE A 7 -7.11 12.68 7.22
CA PHE A 7 -8.17 11.84 7.75
C PHE A 7 -8.86 12.46 8.97
N ASP A 8 -8.14 13.23 9.78
CA ASP A 8 -8.73 13.98 10.90
C ASP A 8 -9.69 15.09 10.44
N GLU A 9 -9.50 15.66 9.24
CA GLU A 9 -10.41 16.68 8.68
C GLU A 9 -11.79 16.10 8.25
N ASN A 10 -11.90 14.78 8.08
CA ASN A 10 -13.14 14.08 7.69
C ASN A 10 -13.57 13.03 8.74
N ARG A 11 -13.14 13.23 9.99
CA ARG A 11 -13.21 12.24 11.07
C ARG A 11 -14.61 11.77 11.40
N GLU A 12 -15.62 12.60 11.18
CA GLU A 12 -17.00 12.36 11.61
C GLU A 12 -17.97 12.60 10.46
N LYS A 13 -18.64 11.54 10.01
CA LYS A 13 -19.72 11.65 9.02
C LYS A 13 -20.77 10.58 9.30
N TYR A 14 -22.04 10.99 9.42
CA TYR A 14 -23.19 10.10 9.56
C TYR A 14 -23.12 9.08 10.73
N GLY A 15 -22.57 9.47 11.90
CA GLY A 15 -22.45 8.59 13.07
C GLY A 15 -21.28 7.60 13.03
N THR A 16 -20.50 7.63 11.94
CA THR A 16 -19.31 6.80 11.74
C THR A 16 -18.04 7.62 11.94
N VAL A 17 -17.07 7.03 12.63
CA VAL A 17 -15.76 7.64 12.90
C VAL A 17 -14.70 6.99 12.02
N PHE A 18 -13.91 7.80 11.32
CA PHE A 18 -12.74 7.35 10.56
C PHE A 18 -11.45 7.75 11.29
N ARG A 19 -10.52 6.79 11.49
CA ARG A 19 -9.20 7.07 12.10
C ARG A 19 -8.08 6.42 11.29
N ALA A 20 -6.96 7.12 11.16
CA ALA A 20 -5.72 6.56 10.64
C ALA A 20 -4.69 6.44 11.78
N ARG A 21 -4.02 5.29 11.92
CA ARG A 21 -2.88 5.10 12.84
C ARG A 21 -1.65 4.63 12.09
N THR A 22 -0.51 5.23 12.37
CA THR A 22 0.77 4.87 11.74
C THR A 22 1.79 4.35 12.75
N LEU A 23 2.25 3.11 12.58
CA LEU A 23 3.41 2.57 13.29
C LEU A 23 4.61 2.53 12.36
N ARG A 24 5.71 3.16 12.77
CA ARG A 24 6.97 3.16 12.02
C ARG A 24 8.03 2.37 12.77
N ASP A 25 8.89 1.69 12.02
CA ASP A 25 10.11 1.16 12.58
C ASP A 25 10.96 2.30 13.18
N LYS A 26 11.33 2.17 14.47
CA LYS A 26 12.08 3.19 15.22
C LYS A 26 13.62 3.06 15.05
N GLY A 27 14.11 2.16 14.21
CA GLY A 27 15.54 1.92 14.02
C GLY A 27 16.23 3.03 13.20
N ARG A 28 17.17 3.75 13.83
CA ARG A 28 17.88 4.93 13.28
C ARG A 28 18.69 4.66 11.99
N ASN A 29 18.91 3.40 11.61
CA ASN A 29 19.70 2.96 10.44
C ASN A 29 19.06 1.79 9.67
N ALA A 30 17.74 1.62 9.73
CA ALA A 30 17.11 0.42 9.18
C ALA A 30 17.33 0.35 7.64
N PRO A 31 18.18 -0.58 7.14
CA PRO A 31 18.53 -0.60 5.73
C PRO A 31 17.30 -1.00 4.92
N GLU A 32 16.99 -0.26 3.86
CA GLU A 32 15.93 -0.56 2.90
C GLU A 32 15.97 -2.01 2.36
N LYS A 33 17.15 -2.67 2.43
CA LYS A 33 17.38 -4.07 2.06
C LYS A 33 16.70 -5.07 3.01
N LYS A 34 16.43 -4.68 4.26
CA LYS A 34 15.84 -5.56 5.29
C LYS A 34 14.36 -5.79 5.02
N TYR A 35 13.63 -4.76 4.58
CA TYR A 35 12.18 -4.81 4.43
C TYR A 35 11.76 -5.31 3.04
N GLY A 36 10.68 -6.10 3.02
CA GLY A 36 10.03 -6.53 1.79
C GLY A 36 9.06 -5.48 1.24
N ALA A 37 8.42 -4.74 2.14
CA ALA A 37 7.46 -3.69 1.86
C ALA A 37 7.85 -2.39 2.60
N ASP A 38 7.59 -1.24 1.98
CA ASP A 38 7.75 0.05 2.66
C ASP A 38 6.60 0.31 3.63
N PHE A 39 5.39 -0.13 3.29
CA PHE A 39 4.27 -0.12 4.22
C PHE A 39 3.26 -1.23 4.00
N CYS A 40 2.59 -1.65 5.08
CA CYS A 40 1.37 -2.44 5.03
C CYS A 40 0.17 -1.57 5.42
N GLY A 41 -0.89 -1.59 4.62
CA GLY A 41 -2.15 -0.93 4.94
C GLY A 41 -3.14 -1.94 5.51
N VAL A 42 -3.92 -1.54 6.51
CA VAL A 42 -5.01 -2.31 7.10
C VAL A 42 -6.25 -1.44 7.13
N LEU A 43 -7.40 -2.02 6.80
CA LEU A 43 -8.72 -1.45 6.96
C LEU A 43 -9.45 -2.34 7.94
N ASP A 44 -9.96 -1.73 8.99
CA ASP A 44 -10.71 -2.37 10.06
C ASP A 44 -12.05 -1.64 10.21
N ILE A 45 -13.14 -2.35 9.91
CA ILE A 45 -14.50 -1.82 9.92
C ILE A 45 -15.27 -2.56 11.00
N ASP A 46 -15.82 -1.83 11.96
CA ASP A 46 -16.69 -2.34 13.03
C ASP A 46 -17.96 -1.48 13.13
N LEU A 47 -18.97 -1.84 12.34
CA LEU A 47 -20.31 -1.23 12.34
C LEU A 47 -21.32 -2.23 12.90
N LYS A 48 -22.51 -1.75 13.32
CA LYS A 48 -23.49 -2.56 14.07
C LYS A 48 -23.82 -3.91 13.42
N ASN A 49 -23.92 -3.95 12.09
CA ASN A 49 -24.27 -5.15 11.32
C ASN A 49 -23.20 -5.51 10.27
N PHE A 50 -22.01 -4.92 10.32
CA PHE A 50 -20.96 -5.15 9.32
C PHE A 50 -19.59 -5.05 9.97
N LYS A 51 -18.87 -6.19 10.00
CA LYS A 51 -17.49 -6.26 10.47
C LYS A 51 -16.59 -6.78 9.36
N GLN A 52 -15.53 -6.06 9.06
CA GLN A 52 -14.58 -6.45 8.03
C GLN A 52 -13.18 -5.95 8.35
N SER A 53 -12.20 -6.84 8.35
CA SER A 53 -10.79 -6.46 8.37
C SER A 53 -10.06 -7.03 7.15
N LYS A 54 -9.14 -6.26 6.58
CA LYS A 54 -8.33 -6.65 5.42
C LYS A 54 -7.13 -5.73 5.23
N GLY A 55 -6.12 -6.20 4.51
CA GLY A 55 -4.87 -5.46 4.35
C GLY A 55 -4.26 -5.59 2.96
N PHE A 56 -3.18 -4.85 2.74
CA PHE A 56 -2.36 -4.97 1.54
C PHE A 56 -0.90 -4.66 1.88
N LEU A 57 0.01 -5.13 1.04
CA LEU A 57 1.42 -4.76 1.09
C LEU A 57 1.77 -3.78 -0.02
N SER A 58 2.66 -2.84 0.28
CA SER A 58 3.10 -1.86 -0.67
C SER A 58 4.60 -1.58 -0.60
N GLN A 59 5.21 -1.54 -1.77
CA GLN A 59 6.53 -0.95 -1.97
C GLN A 59 6.38 0.40 -2.68
N ALA A 60 6.97 1.46 -2.15
CA ALA A 60 7.05 2.75 -2.81
C ALA A 60 8.30 2.85 -3.69
N LYS A 61 8.16 3.47 -4.87
CA LYS A 61 9.28 3.81 -5.77
C LYS A 61 9.08 5.19 -6.36
N ARG A 62 10.14 5.98 -6.37
CA ARG A 62 10.15 7.27 -7.08
C ARG A 62 10.36 7.02 -8.57
N GLU A 63 9.74 7.82 -9.42
CA GLU A 63 10.13 7.93 -10.82
C GLU A 63 11.62 8.30 -10.89
N ASP A 64 12.37 7.50 -11.65
CA ASP A 64 13.81 7.64 -11.81
C ASP A 64 14.26 6.99 -13.12
N LYS A 65 15.59 6.90 -13.35
CA LYS A 65 16.15 6.34 -14.59
C LYS A 65 15.67 4.92 -14.97
N GLY A 66 14.90 4.20 -14.14
CA GLY A 66 14.41 2.86 -14.46
C GLY A 66 12.91 2.62 -14.27
N ILE A 67 12.18 3.58 -13.71
CA ILE A 67 10.72 3.54 -13.59
C ILE A 67 10.18 4.90 -14.02
N PHE A 68 9.33 4.93 -15.04
CA PHE A 68 8.82 6.17 -15.63
C PHE A 68 7.31 6.18 -15.71
N ILE A 69 6.69 7.29 -15.34
CA ILE A 69 5.26 7.50 -15.52
C ILE A 69 5.04 8.18 -16.87
N GLU A 70 4.44 7.44 -17.79
CA GLU A 70 3.92 7.95 -19.06
C GLU A 70 2.48 8.41 -18.82
N LYS A 71 2.30 9.71 -18.59
CA LYS A 71 0.98 10.29 -18.35
C LYS A 71 0.21 10.34 -19.68
N LYS A 72 -0.76 9.44 -19.83
CA LYS A 72 -1.86 9.51 -20.79
C LYS A 72 -3.16 9.74 -20.02
N GLU A 73 -4.13 10.38 -20.66
CA GLU A 73 -5.39 10.83 -20.07
C GLU A 73 -6.09 9.73 -19.25
N TYR A 74 -6.13 8.51 -19.80
CA TYR A 74 -6.32 7.23 -19.11
C TYR A 74 -6.12 6.10 -20.14
N PRO A 75 -5.57 4.93 -19.79
CA PRO A 75 -4.95 4.56 -18.51
C PRO A 75 -3.54 5.15 -18.33
N THR A 76 -3.13 5.38 -17.09
CA THR A 76 -1.73 5.78 -16.80
C THR A 76 -0.81 4.59 -16.98
N VAL A 77 0.26 4.78 -17.75
CA VAL A 77 1.21 3.72 -18.08
C VAL A 77 2.51 3.94 -17.31
N VAL A 78 3.05 2.87 -16.74
CA VAL A 78 4.35 2.88 -16.07
C VAL A 78 5.32 2.00 -16.87
N SER A 79 6.42 2.61 -17.30
CA SER A 79 7.52 1.95 -17.98
C SER A 79 8.57 1.49 -16.97
N PHE A 80 8.96 0.22 -17.04
CA PHE A 80 10.02 -0.37 -16.23
C PHE A 80 11.19 -0.77 -17.12
N SER A 81 12.40 -0.35 -16.78
CA SER A 81 13.64 -0.78 -17.43
C SER A 81 14.27 -1.96 -16.68
N HIS A 82 14.89 -2.90 -17.39
CA HIS A 82 15.46 -4.10 -16.78
C HIS A 82 16.91 -3.90 -16.28
N ASP A 83 17.10 -3.01 -15.32
CA ASP A 83 18.40 -2.73 -14.72
C ASP A 83 18.57 -3.39 -13.32
N SER A 84 19.67 -3.09 -12.63
CA SER A 84 19.93 -3.61 -11.27
C SER A 84 18.87 -3.18 -10.24
N ARG A 85 18.24 -2.02 -10.43
CA ARG A 85 17.16 -1.52 -9.55
C ARG A 85 15.87 -2.30 -9.79
N PHE A 86 15.57 -2.64 -11.03
CA PHE A 86 14.44 -3.52 -11.34
C PHE A 86 14.63 -4.91 -10.76
N LYS A 87 15.86 -5.47 -10.81
CA LYS A 87 16.16 -6.73 -10.11
C LYS A 87 15.93 -6.63 -8.60
N LYS A 88 16.31 -5.52 -7.96
CA LYS A 88 16.03 -5.27 -6.53
C LYS A 88 14.53 -5.18 -6.27
N LEU A 89 13.79 -4.42 -7.08
CA LEU A 89 12.34 -4.32 -6.99
C LEU A 89 11.66 -5.68 -7.16
N ASN A 90 12.07 -6.49 -8.13
CA ASN A 90 11.50 -7.81 -8.37
C ASN A 90 11.71 -8.74 -7.17
N LYS A 91 12.87 -8.65 -6.49
CA LYS A 91 13.10 -9.37 -5.22
C LYS A 91 12.15 -8.90 -4.11
N GLN A 92 11.94 -7.59 -3.95
CA GLN A 92 10.99 -7.04 -2.98
C GLN A 92 9.55 -7.49 -3.28
N VAL A 93 9.13 -7.37 -4.54
CA VAL A 93 7.85 -7.85 -5.06
C VAL A 93 7.65 -9.34 -4.78
N SER A 94 8.68 -10.17 -4.97
CA SER A 94 8.57 -11.61 -4.70
C SER A 94 8.31 -11.89 -3.22
N LYS A 95 9.04 -11.21 -2.32
CA LYS A 95 8.83 -11.31 -0.87
C LYS A 95 7.44 -10.86 -0.43
N MET A 96 6.90 -9.80 -1.04
CA MET A 96 5.53 -9.36 -0.74
C MET A 96 4.50 -10.39 -1.21
N LEU A 97 4.68 -10.93 -2.43
CA LEU A 97 3.78 -11.93 -3.02
C LEU A 97 3.83 -13.29 -2.32
N GLU A 98 4.92 -13.64 -1.64
CA GLU A 98 4.99 -14.81 -0.74
C GLU A 98 4.07 -14.66 0.48
N ILE A 99 3.73 -13.43 0.87
CA ILE A 99 2.85 -13.15 2.00
C ILE A 99 1.40 -12.96 1.54
N THR A 100 1.17 -12.19 0.49
CA THR A 100 -0.18 -11.90 -0.02
C THR A 100 -0.19 -11.58 -1.52
N PRO A 101 -1.19 -12.06 -2.28
CA PRO A 101 -1.40 -11.62 -3.66
C PRO A 101 -1.80 -10.14 -3.77
N ASP A 102 -2.40 -9.55 -2.71
CA ASP A 102 -2.76 -8.13 -2.62
C ASP A 102 -1.53 -7.26 -2.26
N SER A 103 -0.52 -7.39 -3.11
CA SER A 103 0.73 -6.65 -3.04
C SER A 103 0.81 -5.67 -4.19
N PHE A 104 1.25 -4.44 -3.90
CA PHE A 104 1.25 -3.35 -4.86
C PHE A 104 2.58 -2.58 -4.84
N VAL A 105 2.84 -1.86 -5.93
CA VAL A 105 3.95 -0.92 -6.04
C VAL A 105 3.39 0.46 -6.32
N PHE A 106 3.65 1.39 -5.42
CA PHE A 106 3.26 2.79 -5.52
C PHE A 106 4.40 3.56 -6.17
N VAL A 107 4.20 3.95 -7.42
CA VAL A 107 5.14 4.78 -8.16
C VAL A 107 4.72 6.23 -8.02
N TYR A 108 5.63 7.09 -7.56
CA TYR A 108 5.35 8.50 -7.34
C TYR A 108 6.35 9.40 -8.06
N SER A 109 5.85 10.51 -8.58
CA SER A 109 6.66 11.56 -9.18
C SER A 109 5.99 12.92 -9.05
N PRO A 110 6.68 14.02 -9.43
CA PRO A 110 6.04 15.34 -9.49
C PRO A 110 4.78 15.38 -10.37
N LYS A 111 4.61 14.42 -11.29
CA LYS A 111 3.45 14.33 -12.18
C LYS A 111 2.23 13.68 -11.54
N GLY A 112 2.42 12.98 -10.41
CA GLY A 112 1.37 12.26 -9.68
C GLY A 112 1.80 10.91 -9.12
N PHE A 113 0.81 10.14 -8.65
CA PHE A 113 1.00 8.80 -8.08
C PHE A 113 0.22 7.75 -8.85
N VAL A 114 0.84 6.59 -9.04
CA VAL A 114 0.28 5.45 -9.77
C VAL A 114 0.54 4.18 -8.98
N VAL A 115 -0.47 3.31 -8.89
CA VAL A 115 -0.38 2.03 -8.20
C VAL A 115 -0.41 0.91 -9.23
N VAL A 116 0.58 0.03 -9.18
CA VAL A 116 0.71 -1.14 -10.07
C VAL A 116 0.66 -2.41 -9.24
N PRO A 117 -0.12 -3.44 -9.62
CA PRO A 117 -0.09 -4.73 -8.95
C PRO A 117 1.31 -5.36 -9.01
N ALA A 118 1.80 -5.86 -7.89
CA ALA A 118 3.12 -6.48 -7.78
C ALA A 118 3.21 -7.74 -8.66
N SER A 119 2.12 -8.48 -8.79
CA SER A 119 2.00 -9.65 -9.67
C SER A 119 2.26 -9.30 -11.15
N SER A 120 1.79 -8.15 -11.62
CA SER A 120 2.06 -7.65 -12.98
C SER A 120 3.55 -7.33 -13.18
N ILE A 121 4.20 -6.73 -12.18
CA ILE A 121 5.64 -6.44 -12.21
C ILE A 121 6.46 -7.73 -12.22
N LYS A 122 6.05 -8.73 -11.43
CA LYS A 122 6.74 -10.03 -11.37
C LYS A 122 6.79 -10.73 -12.73
N LYS A 123 5.74 -10.57 -13.55
CA LYS A 123 5.62 -11.17 -14.89
C LYS A 123 6.50 -10.51 -15.96
N LEU A 124 7.06 -9.32 -15.71
CA LEU A 124 7.94 -8.65 -16.67
C LEU A 124 9.30 -9.36 -16.75
N LYS A 125 9.57 -9.99 -17.90
CA LYS A 125 10.86 -10.67 -18.18
C LYS A 125 11.97 -9.69 -18.61
N ALA A 126 11.60 -8.55 -19.19
CA ALA A 126 12.52 -7.54 -19.72
C ALA A 126 11.94 -6.13 -19.49
N LYS A 127 12.39 -5.13 -20.26
CA LYS A 127 11.76 -3.81 -20.30
C LYS A 127 10.30 -3.95 -20.72
N GLY A 128 9.39 -3.26 -20.04
CA GLY A 128 7.97 -3.38 -20.33
C GLY A 128 7.15 -2.24 -19.76
N LYS A 129 5.91 -2.15 -20.25
CA LYS A 129 4.92 -1.16 -19.83
C LYS A 129 3.81 -1.88 -19.08
N LEU A 130 3.39 -1.32 -17.97
CA LEU A 130 2.25 -1.82 -17.20
C LEU A 130 1.23 -0.70 -17.02
N TYR A 131 -0.04 -1.09 -17.05
CA TYR A 131 -1.11 -0.20 -16.62
C TYR A 131 -1.08 -0.07 -15.09
N GLY A 132 -1.21 1.15 -14.62
CA GLY A 132 -1.39 1.44 -13.22
C GLY A 132 -2.64 2.27 -12.99
N LYS A 133 -3.19 2.16 -11.78
CA LYS A 133 -4.36 2.91 -11.37
C LYS A 133 -3.93 4.18 -10.62
N PRO A 134 -4.67 5.29 -10.75
CA PRO A 134 -4.50 6.43 -9.85
C PRO A 134 -4.67 6.01 -8.39
N VAL A 135 -3.94 6.66 -7.47
CA VAL A 135 -4.03 6.36 -6.03
C VAL A 135 -5.44 6.57 -5.47
N SER A 136 -6.17 7.57 -5.97
CA SER A 136 -7.57 7.80 -5.57
C SER A 136 -8.47 6.60 -5.91
N LEU A 137 -8.32 6.04 -7.11
CA LEU A 137 -9.06 4.84 -7.51
C LEU A 137 -8.65 3.62 -6.69
N PHE A 138 -7.35 3.44 -6.43
CA PHE A 138 -6.87 2.38 -5.54
C PHE A 138 -7.54 2.44 -4.17
N PHE A 139 -7.51 3.60 -3.50
CA PHE A 139 -8.11 3.73 -2.18
C PHE A 139 -9.63 3.62 -2.21
N LYS A 140 -10.30 4.09 -3.28
CA LYS A 140 -11.73 3.86 -3.46
C LYS A 140 -12.06 2.36 -3.49
N GLU A 141 -11.38 1.58 -4.32
CA GLU A 141 -11.58 0.13 -4.41
C GLU A 141 -11.20 -0.59 -3.09
N TYR A 142 -10.14 -0.11 -2.41
CA TYR A 142 -9.75 -0.63 -1.12
C TYR A 142 -10.80 -0.33 -0.04
N LEU A 143 -11.39 0.85 0.00
CA LEU A 143 -12.45 1.16 0.96
C LEU A 143 -13.77 0.46 0.61
N MET A 144 -14.04 0.20 -0.66
CA MET A 144 -15.21 -0.55 -1.15
C MET A 144 -15.07 -2.07 -1.01
N CYS A 145 -14.02 -2.58 -0.36
CA CYS A 145 -13.81 -4.02 -0.19
C CYS A 145 -13.54 -4.81 -1.48
N PHE A 146 -13.16 -4.17 -2.60
CA PHE A 146 -12.85 -4.85 -3.86
C PHE A 146 -11.43 -5.40 -3.97
N ILE A 147 -10.48 -4.81 -3.25
CA ILE A 147 -9.08 -5.26 -3.20
C ILE A 147 -8.62 -5.39 -1.75
N GLY A 148 -7.66 -6.26 -1.47
CA GLY A 148 -7.10 -6.44 -0.14
C GLY A 148 -7.44 -7.79 0.48
N ASP A 149 -6.47 -8.29 1.25
CA ASP A 149 -6.42 -9.64 1.77
C ASP A 149 -7.01 -9.69 3.19
N HIS A 150 -8.05 -10.50 3.37
CA HIS A 150 -8.73 -10.73 4.64
C HIS A 150 -7.85 -11.44 5.68
N GLY A 151 -6.76 -12.10 5.26
CA GLY A 151 -5.75 -12.70 6.13
C GLY A 151 -4.80 -11.67 6.75
N LEU A 152 -4.73 -10.45 6.21
CA LEU A 152 -3.93 -9.35 6.76
C LEU A 152 -4.83 -8.41 7.58
N LYS A 153 -4.94 -8.69 8.87
CA LYS A 153 -5.83 -7.96 9.79
C LYS A 153 -5.09 -7.41 11.01
N ALA A 154 -5.60 -6.30 11.51
CA ALA A 154 -5.24 -5.70 12.79
C ALA A 154 -6.47 -4.93 13.30
N HIS A 155 -6.61 -4.87 14.61
CA HIS A 155 -7.75 -4.22 15.30
C HIS A 155 -7.29 -3.20 16.35
N ASP A 156 -6.00 -3.22 16.69
CA ASP A 156 -5.37 -2.35 17.69
C ASP A 156 -3.87 -2.19 17.40
N ASP A 157 -3.17 -1.38 18.19
CA ASP A 157 -1.76 -1.08 17.98
C ASP A 157 -0.85 -2.33 18.17
N ASN A 158 -1.24 -3.28 19.03
CA ASN A 158 -0.46 -4.49 19.29
C ASN A 158 -0.52 -5.48 18.12
N THR A 159 -1.73 -5.70 17.60
CA THR A 159 -1.99 -6.53 16.42
C THR A 159 -1.42 -5.88 15.16
N LEU A 160 -1.45 -4.55 15.06
CA LEU A 160 -0.83 -3.79 13.98
C LEU A 160 0.70 -3.90 13.98
N GLU A 161 1.34 -3.81 15.15
CA GLU A 161 2.79 -4.01 15.29
C GLU A 161 3.19 -5.45 14.98
N SER A 162 2.39 -6.43 15.42
CA SER A 162 2.58 -7.84 15.10
C SER A 162 2.49 -8.09 13.59
N LEU A 163 1.50 -7.48 12.92
CA LEU A 163 1.36 -7.53 11.48
C LEU A 163 2.56 -6.88 10.77
N ARG A 164 3.01 -5.70 11.23
CA ARG A 164 4.19 -5.01 10.68
C ARG A 164 5.43 -5.90 10.73
N LYS A 165 5.67 -6.58 11.85
CA LYS A 165 6.78 -7.52 12.03
C LYS A 165 6.65 -8.74 11.14
N LYS A 166 5.46 -9.38 11.12
CA LYS A 166 5.16 -10.56 10.29
C LYS A 166 5.36 -10.28 8.80
N THR A 167 4.87 -9.13 8.34
CA THR A 167 4.98 -8.70 6.95
C THR A 167 6.35 -8.11 6.61
N ASN A 168 7.20 -7.93 7.63
CA ASN A 168 8.49 -7.27 7.52
C ASN A 168 8.37 -5.94 6.74
N ALA A 169 7.37 -5.15 7.14
CA ALA A 169 7.09 -3.83 6.60
C ALA A 169 7.78 -2.75 7.43
N ARG A 170 8.26 -1.69 6.77
CA ARG A 170 8.87 -0.55 7.49
C ARG A 170 7.82 0.25 8.27
N THR A 171 6.63 0.41 7.70
CA THR A 171 5.51 1.14 8.29
C THR A 171 4.24 0.30 8.26
N ALA A 172 3.39 0.40 9.26
CA ALA A 172 2.03 -0.12 9.23
C ALA A 172 1.04 1.03 9.38
N ILE A 173 0.02 1.06 8.54
CA ILE A 173 -1.04 2.07 8.56
C ILE A 173 -2.36 1.35 8.76
N MET A 174 -3.14 1.74 9.77
CA MET A 174 -4.46 1.19 10.04
C MET A 174 -5.51 2.27 9.84
N PHE A 175 -6.52 1.98 9.03
CA PHE A 175 -7.74 2.76 8.85
C PHE A 175 -8.85 2.09 9.65
N ASN A 176 -9.33 2.72 10.71
CA ASN A 176 -10.45 2.22 11.50
C ASN A 176 -11.72 2.99 11.12
N ILE A 177 -12.80 2.25 10.89
CA ILE A 177 -14.14 2.77 10.64
C ILE A 177 -15.06 2.13 11.66
N TYR A 178 -15.68 2.92 12.55
CA TYR A 178 -16.55 2.36 13.58
C TYR A 178 -17.70 3.30 13.96
N GLU A 179 -18.80 2.74 14.46
CA GLU A 179 -19.91 3.51 15.00
C GLU A 179 -19.59 4.04 16.40
N ARG A 180 -20.01 5.28 16.66
CA ARG A 180 -19.88 5.85 18.01
C ARG A 180 -20.88 5.16 18.94
N LYS A 181 -20.37 4.62 20.05
CA LYS A 181 -21.19 4.15 21.18
C LYS A 181 -21.81 5.32 21.93
#